data_AF-A0A8S9MQC1-F1
#
_entry.id   AF-A0A8S9MQC1-F1
#
_cell.length_a   1.000
_cell.length_b   1.000
_cell.length_c   1.000
_cell.angle_alpha   90.00
_cell.angle_beta   90.00
_cell.angle_gamma   90.00
#
_symmetry.space_group_name_H-M   'P 1'
#
loop_
_entity.id
_entity.type
_entity.pdbx_description
1 polymer ?
#
loop_
_entity_poly.entity_id
_entity_poly.type
_entity_poly.pdbx_seq_one_letter_code
_entity_poly.pdbx_strand_id
1 'polypeptide(L)'
;MHGLMSYQRFRRARSLCSDRAPARARSLRIDRALARVWSLRSDLAPARARSLRSNQAEWTFGRYVATELWLELDRYVATERSTCLVAA
;
A
#
# COMPACT_ATOMS: atom_id res chain seq x y z
N MET A 1 48.25 41.14 -24.42
CA MET A 1 48.19 39.94 -23.56
C MET A 1 46.74 39.62 -23.15
N HIS A 2 45.84 39.24 -24.08
CA HIS A 2 44.39 39.11 -23.80
C HIS A 2 43.76 37.70 -24.00
N GLY A 3 44.54 36.69 -24.39
CA GLY A 3 43.99 35.35 -24.74
C GLY A 3 43.71 34.42 -23.56
N LEU A 4 44.50 34.51 -22.48
CA LEU A 4 44.45 33.55 -21.37
C LEU A 4 43.22 33.74 -20.47
N MET A 5 42.81 34.99 -20.23
CA MET A 5 41.60 35.30 -19.46
C MET A 5 40.32 34.81 -20.15
N SER A 6 40.25 34.90 -21.48
CA SER A 6 39.13 34.38 -22.27
C SER A 6 39.11 32.85 -22.32
N TYR A 7 40.28 32.20 -22.45
CA TYR A 7 40.38 30.74 -22.41
C TYR A 7 39.98 30.16 -21.04
N GLN A 8 40.38 30.80 -19.94
CA GLN A 8 39.96 30.41 -18.60
C GLN A 8 38.47 30.61 -18.35
N ARG A 9 37.88 31.74 -18.80
CA ARG A 9 36.43 31.98 -18.73
C ARG A 9 35.64 30.94 -19.51
N PHE A 10 36.08 30.63 -20.73
CA PHE A 10 35.44 29.61 -21.56
C PHE A 10 35.55 28.22 -20.94
N ARG A 11 36.72 27.86 -20.40
CA ARG A 11 36.92 26.59 -19.69
C ARG A 11 36.02 26.47 -18.44
N ARG A 12 35.87 27.54 -17.64
CA ARG A 12 34.94 27.55 -16.48
C ARG A 12 33.49 27.42 -16.88
N ALA A 13 33.04 28.16 -17.89
CA ALA A 13 31.68 28.10 -18.39
C ALA A 13 31.35 26.69 -18.93
N ARG A 14 32.32 26.05 -19.61
CA ARG A 14 32.18 24.69 -20.12
C ARG A 14 32.14 23.64 -19.02
N SER A 15 32.98 23.74 -17.98
CA SER A 15 32.92 22.85 -16.80
C SER A 15 31.58 23.00 -16.07
N LEU A 16 31.13 24.23 -15.78
CA LEU A 16 29.82 24.47 -15.18
C LEU A 16 28.67 23.89 -16.01
N CYS A 17 28.73 23.98 -17.34
CA CYS A 17 27.70 23.41 -18.23
C CYS A 17 27.76 21.86 -18.26
N SER A 18 28.97 21.30 -18.35
CA SER A 18 29.23 19.86 -18.34
C SER A 18 28.86 19.21 -17.01
N ASP A 19 28.99 19.90 -15.89
CA ASP A 19 28.61 19.40 -14.56
C ASP A 19 27.12 19.64 -14.27
N ARG A 20 26.53 20.70 -14.84
CA ARG A 20 25.11 21.07 -14.64
C ARG A 20 24.15 20.19 -15.42
N ALA A 21 24.51 19.72 -16.61
CA ALA A 21 23.69 18.76 -17.36
C ALA A 21 23.47 17.42 -16.60
N PRO A 22 24.51 16.73 -16.10
CA PRO A 22 24.35 15.51 -15.31
C PRO A 22 23.78 15.80 -13.91
N ALA A 23 24.07 16.95 -13.29
CA ALA A 23 23.42 17.34 -12.04
C ALA A 23 21.91 17.55 -12.20
N ARG A 24 21.45 18.18 -13.28
CA ARG A 24 20.02 18.35 -13.60
C ARG A 24 19.35 17.01 -13.91
N ALA A 25 19.99 16.15 -14.69
CA ALA A 25 19.47 14.82 -14.98
C ALA A 25 19.36 13.95 -13.70
N ARG A 26 20.33 14.06 -12.79
CA ARG A 26 20.29 13.42 -11.46
C ARG A 26 19.18 14.00 -10.59
N SER A 27 19.02 15.32 -10.54
CA SER A 27 17.91 15.97 -9.82
C SER A 27 16.56 15.46 -10.33
N LEU A 28 16.30 15.53 -11.64
CA LEU A 28 15.08 15.02 -12.25
C LEU A 28 14.83 13.53 -11.96
N ARG A 29 15.89 12.72 -11.94
CA ARG A 29 15.80 11.29 -11.59
C ARG A 29 15.44 11.09 -10.11
N ILE A 30 16.00 11.89 -9.22
CA ILE A 30 15.68 11.88 -7.78
C ILE A 30 14.25 12.37 -7.56
N ASP A 31 13.84 13.47 -8.19
CA ASP A 31 12.50 14.04 -8.10
C ASP A 31 11.44 13.04 -8.60
N ARG A 32 11.71 12.37 -9.72
CA ARG A 32 10.83 11.32 -10.25
C ARG A 32 10.80 10.06 -9.37
N ALA A 33 11.92 9.67 -8.78
CA ALA A 33 11.97 8.56 -7.83
C ALA A 33 11.17 8.90 -6.56
N LEU A 34 11.32 10.13 -6.06
CA LEU A 34 10.60 10.62 -4.89
C LEU A 34 9.10 10.70 -5.15
N ALA A 35 8.68 11.23 -6.32
CA ALA A 35 7.29 11.26 -6.74
C ALA A 35 6.67 9.85 -6.82
N ARG A 36 7.42 8.86 -7.31
CA ARG A 36 6.97 7.46 -7.35
C ARG A 36 6.81 6.86 -5.96
N VAL A 37 7.77 7.08 -5.07
CA VAL A 37 7.70 6.62 -3.67
C VAL A 37 6.51 7.26 -2.94
N TRP A 38 6.31 8.56 -3.13
CA TRP A 38 5.17 9.28 -2.56
C TRP A 38 3.84 8.80 -3.11
N SER A 39 3.71 8.60 -4.43
CA SER A 39 2.49 8.03 -5.03
C SER A 39 2.19 6.65 -4.47
N LEU A 40 3.18 5.74 -4.49
CA LEU A 40 3.01 4.37 -3.97
C LEU A 40 2.60 4.37 -2.49
N ARG A 41 3.17 5.26 -1.67
CA ARG A 41 2.81 5.40 -0.24
C ARG A 41 1.39 5.93 -0.07
N SER A 42 0.99 6.92 -0.87
CA SER A 42 -0.36 7.48 -0.86
C SER A 42 -1.41 6.47 -1.32
N ASP A 43 -1.08 5.58 -2.25
CA ASP A 43 -1.96 4.51 -2.72
C ASP A 43 -2.02 3.34 -1.71
N LEU A 44 -0.92 3.06 -1.02
CA LEU A 44 -0.84 1.96 -0.05
C LEU A 44 -1.65 2.23 1.22
N ALA A 45 -1.73 3.47 1.70
CA ALA A 45 -2.50 3.82 2.90
C ALA A 45 -4.00 3.46 2.79
N PRO A 46 -4.75 3.92 1.76
CA PRO A 46 -6.15 3.54 1.57
C PRO A 46 -6.30 2.07 1.18
N ALA A 47 -5.36 1.47 0.43
CA ALA A 47 -5.40 0.05 0.12
C ALA A 47 -5.27 -0.84 1.38
N ARG A 48 -4.35 -0.49 2.29
CA ARG A 48 -4.21 -1.17 3.59
C ARG A 48 -5.42 -0.96 4.48
N ALA A 49 -5.96 0.26 4.55
CA ALA A 49 -7.16 0.53 5.33
C ALA A 49 -8.36 -0.29 4.81
N ARG A 50 -8.53 -0.38 3.48
CA ARG A 50 -9.55 -1.24 2.86
C ARG A 50 -9.32 -2.72 3.16
N SER A 51 -8.08 -3.21 3.03
CA SER A 51 -7.74 -4.61 3.33
C SER A 51 -8.01 -4.95 4.80
N LEU A 52 -7.60 -4.10 5.75
CA LEU A 52 -7.88 -4.28 7.18
C LEU A 52 -9.39 -4.30 7.45
N ARG A 53 -10.15 -3.38 6.85
CA ARG A 53 -11.60 -3.32 7.00
C ARG A 53 -12.29 -4.56 6.41
N SER A 54 -11.79 -5.06 5.27
CA SER A 54 -12.30 -6.29 4.65
C SER A 54 -12.03 -7.51 5.55
N ASN A 55 -10.81 -7.65 6.05
CA ASN A 55 -10.44 -8.73 6.95
C ASN A 55 -11.24 -8.69 8.26
N GLN A 56 -11.52 -7.49 8.79
CA GLN A 56 -12.40 -7.31 9.94
C GLN A 56 -13.84 -7.72 9.61
N ALA A 57 -14.37 -7.30 8.45
CA ALA A 57 -15.71 -7.67 8.02
C ALA A 57 -15.85 -9.19 7.84
N GLU A 58 -14.90 -9.85 7.17
CA GLU A 58 -14.83 -11.30 7.01
C GLU A 58 -14.78 -12.01 8.36
N TRP A 59 -13.93 -11.54 9.29
CA TRP A 59 -13.86 -12.12 10.63
C TRP A 59 -15.20 -11.99 11.39
N THR A 60 -15.84 -10.83 11.34
CA THR A 60 -17.16 -10.64 11.97
C THR A 60 -18.25 -11.49 11.32
N PHE A 61 -18.23 -11.65 10.00
CA PHE A 61 -19.20 -12.46 9.28
C PHE A 61 -19.01 -13.95 9.59
N GLY A 62 -17.77 -14.43 9.62
CA GLY A 62 -17.45 -15.80 10.01
C GLY A 62 -17.88 -16.10 11.45
N ARG A 63 -17.71 -15.14 12.38
CA ARG A 63 -18.20 -15.27 13.75
C ARG A 63 -19.73 -15.34 13.81
N TYR A 64 -20.43 -14.50 13.06
CA TYR A 64 -21.89 -14.50 12.99
C TYR A 64 -22.43 -15.82 12.43
N VAL A 65 -21.88 -16.29 11.31
CA VAL A 65 -22.28 -17.57 10.71
C VAL A 65 -22.00 -18.74 11.66
N ALA A 66 -20.86 -18.74 12.35
CA ALA A 66 -20.53 -19.77 13.33
C ALA A 66 -21.52 -19.79 14.50
N THR A 67 -21.94 -18.61 15.00
CA THR A 67 -22.93 -18.53 16.08
C THR A 67 -24.31 -18.95 15.64
N GLU A 68 -24.77 -18.54 14.45
CA GLU A 68 -26.08 -18.95 13.92
C GLU A 68 -26.12 -20.47 13.70
N LEU A 69 -25.05 -21.04 13.14
CA LEU A 69 -24.94 -22.49 12.94
C LEU A 69 -24.95 -23.25 14.27
N TRP A 70 -24.26 -22.74 15.28
CA TRP A 70 -24.27 -23.32 16.62
C TRP A 70 -25.66 -23.31 17.26
N LEU A 71 -26.37 -22.18 17.15
CA LEU A 71 -27.74 -22.07 17.68
C LEU A 71 -28.70 -23.00 16.95
N GLU A 72 -28.57 -23.10 15.62
CA GLU A 72 -29.39 -23.99 14.82
C GLU A 72 -29.14 -25.46 15.14
N LEU A 73 -27.86 -25.84 15.34
CA LEU A 73 -27.49 -27.19 15.78
C LEU A 73 -28.04 -27.52 17.18
N ASP A 74 -27.98 -26.58 18.11
CA ASP A 74 -28.52 -26.78 19.46
C ASP A 74 -30.04 -26.99 19.43
N ARG A 75 -30.76 -26.19 18.61
CA ARG A 75 -32.21 -26.39 18.38
C ARG A 75 -32.52 -27.72 17.71
N TYR A 76 -31.73 -28.10 16.72
CA TYR A 76 -31.89 -29.38 16.03
C TYR A 76 -31.71 -30.55 17.00
N VAL A 77 -30.64 -30.52 17.80
CA VAL A 77 -30.37 -31.52 18.84
C VAL A 77 -31.47 -31.55 19.89
N ALA A 78 -31.94 -30.40 20.36
CA ALA A 78 -33.06 -30.33 21.31
C ALA A 78 -34.34 -30.93 20.72
N THR A 79 -34.61 -30.66 19.44
CA THR A 79 -35.76 -31.19 18.72
C THR A 79 -35.66 -32.71 18.58
N GLU A 80 -34.54 -33.26 18.09
CA GLU A 80 -34.32 -34.71 18.00
C GLU A 80 -34.42 -35.40 19.36
N ARG A 81 -33.88 -34.78 20.41
CA ARG A 81 -33.94 -35.35 21.75
C ARG A 81 -35.36 -35.36 22.30
N SER A 82 -36.15 -34.32 22.02
CA SER A 82 -37.57 -34.25 22.41
C SER A 82 -38.44 -35.25 21.65
N THR A 83 -38.22 -35.44 20.35
CA THR A 83 -38.98 -36.42 19.55
C THR A 83 -38.66 -37.85 19.99
N CYS A 84 -37.40 -38.13 20.34
CA CYS A 84 -36.98 -39.42 20.86
C CYS A 84 -37.57 -39.69 22.27
N LEU A 85 -37.64 -38.67 23.14
CA LEU A 85 -38.31 -38.78 24.45
C LEU A 85 -39.82 -38.99 24.35
N VAL A 86 -40.49 -38.41 23.35
CA VAL A 86 -41.94 -38.58 23.11
C VAL A 86 -42.28 -39.96 22.52
N ALA A 87 -41.33 -40.60 21.84
CA ALA A 87 -41.51 -41.91 21.21
C ALA A 87 -41.20 -43.12 22.12
N ALA A 88 -40.68 -42.89 23.32
CA ALA A 88 -40.33 -43.92 24.31
C ALA A 88 -41.45 -44.17 25.32
#